data_AF-A0A5E9B8T3-F1
#
_entry.id   AF-A0A5E9B8T3-F1
#
_cell.length_a   1.000
_cell.length_b   1.000
_cell.length_c   1.000
_cell.angle_alpha   90.00
_cell.angle_beta   90.00
_cell.angle_gamma   90.00
#
_symmetry.space_group_name_H-M   'P 1'
#
loop_
_entity.id
_entity.type
_entity.pdbx_description
1 polymer ?
#
loop_
_entity_poly.entity_id
_entity_poly.type
_entity_poly.pdbx_seq_one_letter_code
_entity_poly.pdbx_strand_id
1 'polypeptide(L)'
;MNIVVEKTDAGWVRFAGMEVRTMETEVSTCTITYDDGRVEVDQPCPPYKVQHQLAPFRVQRLVDQGLWTQDNLTPYRLKLATEFAVPEGKRTVGAESFVEENGGVSQVFEVEDIPTPTPEPELTVDQRIDRMLGDYGVTREQMLAVIQAGLTTDAA
;
A
#
# COMPACT_ATOMS: atom_id res chain seq x y z
N MET A 1 1.00 7.81 2.33
CA MET A 1 2.02 7.71 1.26
C MET A 1 1.39 8.27 -0.01
N ASN A 2 2.09 9.03 -0.86
CA ASN A 2 1.41 9.58 -2.05
C ASN A 2 1.19 8.49 -3.10
N ILE A 3 0.05 8.50 -3.80
CA ILE A 3 -0.25 7.53 -4.85
C ILE A 3 -0.37 8.27 -6.17
N VAL A 4 0.51 7.96 -7.13
CA VAL A 4 0.40 8.49 -8.49
C VAL A 4 -0.41 7.51 -9.35
N VAL A 5 -1.41 8.03 -10.06
CA VAL A 5 -2.27 7.26 -10.95
C VAL A 5 -2.25 7.84 -12.37
N GLU A 6 -2.46 6.97 -13.36
CA GLU A 6 -2.62 7.33 -14.77
C GLU A 6 -4.03 6.96 -15.26
N LYS A 7 -4.58 7.75 -16.18
CA LYS A 7 -5.87 7.44 -16.81
C LYS A 7 -5.63 6.51 -18.00
N THR A 8 -6.28 5.35 -17.98
CA THR A 8 -6.35 4.40 -19.10
C THR A 8 -7.80 4.25 -19.57
N ASP A 9 -8.01 3.53 -20.67
CA ASP A 9 -9.36 3.22 -21.17
C ASP A 9 -10.20 2.42 -20.16
N ALA A 10 -9.55 1.61 -19.32
CA ALA A 10 -10.20 0.81 -18.28
C ALA A 10 -10.48 1.59 -16.98
N GLY A 11 -10.00 2.84 -16.87
CA GLY A 11 -10.11 3.65 -15.67
C GLY A 11 -8.75 4.13 -15.15
N TRP A 12 -8.74 4.56 -13.89
CA TRP A 12 -7.51 4.99 -13.21
C TRP A 12 -6.75 3.75 -12.72
N VAL A 13 -5.45 3.71 -13.02
CA VAL A 13 -4.56 2.64 -12.56
C VAL A 13 -3.32 3.25 -11.92
N ARG A 14 -2.65 2.50 -11.06
CA ARG A 14 -1.43 2.95 -10.40
C ARG A 14 -0.31 3.16 -11.42
N PHE A 15 0.29 4.34 -11.41
CA PHE A 15 1.48 4.64 -12.19
C PHE A 15 2.73 4.16 -11.44
N ALA A 16 3.01 2.87 -11.56
CA ALA A 16 4.12 2.20 -10.87
C ALA A 16 4.96 1.33 -11.80
N GLY A 17 6.13 0.92 -11.31
CA GLY A 17 7.07 0.05 -12.03
C GLY A 17 8.44 0.69 -12.25
N MET A 18 9.36 -0.10 -12.81
CA MET A 18 10.73 0.32 -13.12
C MET A 18 10.93 0.75 -14.56
N GLU A 19 10.00 0.39 -15.45
CA GLU A 19 10.10 0.64 -16.88
C GLU A 19 9.91 2.12 -17.21
N VAL A 20 10.76 2.64 -18.08
CA VAL A 20 10.62 4.00 -18.60
C VAL A 20 9.48 4.03 -19.60
N ARG A 21 8.55 4.97 -19.43
CA ARG A 21 7.39 5.18 -20.29
C ARG A 21 7.51 6.49 -21.05
N THR A 22 7.18 6.46 -22.33
CA THR A 22 7.06 7.67 -23.14
C THR A 22 5.68 8.27 -22.94
N MET A 23 5.63 9.52 -22.48
CA MET A 23 4.41 10.30 -22.27
C MET A 23 4.41 11.49 -23.23
N GLU A 24 3.25 11.84 -23.76
CA GLU A 24 3.07 13.02 -24.60
C GLU A 24 2.51 14.18 -23.78
N THR A 25 3.10 15.36 -23.95
CA THR A 25 2.57 16.63 -23.41
C THR A 25 2.35 17.60 -24.56
N GLU A 26 1.31 18.42 -24.48
CA GLU A 26 1.12 19.54 -25.40
C GLU A 26 1.83 20.78 -24.88
N VAL A 27 2.60 21.42 -25.76
CA VAL A 27 3.28 22.68 -25.50
C VAL A 27 2.76 23.71 -26.50
N SER A 28 2.41 24.90 -26.02
CA SER A 28 1.87 26.01 -26.82
C SER A 28 2.77 27.25 -26.80
N THR A 29 4.02 27.09 -26.37
CA THR A 29 5.04 28.13 -26.38
C THR A 29 6.26 27.72 -27.19
N CYS A 30 6.90 28.70 -27.83
CA CYS A 30 8.13 28.52 -28.58
C CYS A 30 9.15 29.62 -28.27
N THR A 31 10.40 29.37 -28.64
CA THR A 31 11.46 30.38 -28.64
C THR A 31 11.66 30.87 -30.06
N ILE A 32 11.51 32.17 -30.29
CA ILE A 32 11.74 32.83 -31.57
C ILE A 32 13.15 33.41 -31.57
N THR A 33 13.97 33.01 -32.54
CA THR A 33 15.28 33.63 -32.79
C THR A 33 15.18 34.48 -34.04
N TYR A 34 15.46 35.77 -33.92
CA TYR A 34 15.45 36.72 -35.02
C TYR A 34 16.82 36.76 -35.70
N ASP A 35 16.86 37.18 -36.97
CA ASP A 35 18.10 37.27 -37.76
C ASP A 35 19.12 38.27 -37.18
N ASP A 36 18.67 39.22 -36.34
CA ASP A 36 19.51 40.17 -35.61
C ASP A 36 20.13 39.59 -34.31
N GLY A 37 19.91 38.30 -34.04
CA GLY A 37 20.39 37.61 -32.85
C GLY A 37 19.53 37.81 -31.60
N ARG A 38 18.43 38.56 -31.69
CA ARG A 38 17.47 38.68 -30.58
C ARG A 38 16.73 37.36 -30.37
N VAL A 39 16.50 37.02 -29.11
CA VAL A 39 15.75 35.81 -28.72
C VAL A 39 14.55 36.22 -27.89
N GLU A 40 13.36 35.82 -28.31
CA GLU A 40 12.14 35.92 -27.52
C GLU A 40 11.72 34.52 -27.07
N VAL A 41 11.66 34.31 -25.75
CA VAL A 41 11.24 33.06 -25.13
C VAL A 41 9.74 33.10 -24.81
N ASP A 42 9.15 31.92 -24.64
CA ASP A 42 7.74 31.73 -24.23
C ASP A 42 6.70 32.42 -25.13
N GLN A 43 6.98 32.56 -26.42
CA GLN A 43 6.06 33.16 -27.37
C GLN A 43 4.92 32.19 -27.70
N PRO A 44 3.65 32.64 -27.73
CA PRO A 44 2.52 31.78 -28.10
C PRO A 44 2.70 31.18 -29.50
N CYS A 45 2.49 29.87 -29.64
CA CYS A 45 2.49 29.17 -30.92
C CYS A 45 1.37 28.11 -30.97
N PRO A 46 1.01 27.62 -32.17
CA PRO A 46 0.11 26.48 -32.28
C PRO A 46 0.59 25.31 -31.40
N PRO A 47 -0.30 24.66 -30.64
CA PRO A 47 0.08 23.55 -29.79
C PRO A 47 0.75 22.43 -30.58
N TYR A 48 1.85 21.91 -30.05
CA TYR A 48 2.54 20.75 -30.60
C TYR A 48 2.84 19.74 -29.49
N LYS A 49 2.91 18.47 -29.88
CA LYS A 49 3.18 17.37 -28.95
C LYS A 49 4.67 17.19 -28.76
N VAL A 50 5.09 17.10 -27.51
CA VAL A 50 6.45 16.76 -27.10
C VAL A 50 6.42 15.44 -26.35
N GLN A 51 7.39 14.58 -26.65
CA GLN A 51 7.54 13.30 -25.97
C GLN A 51 8.54 13.44 -24.83
N HIS A 52 8.14 12.95 -23.65
CA HIS A 52 8.97 12.88 -22.46
C HIS A 52 9.09 11.43 -22.00
N GLN A 53 10.25 11.07 -21.49
CA GLN A 53 10.49 9.77 -20.88
C GLN A 53 10.39 9.87 -19.37
N LEU A 54 9.42 9.17 -18.78
CA LEU A 54 9.16 9.16 -17.35
C LEU A 54 9.35 7.76 -16.79
N ALA A 55 10.13 7.66 -15.71
CA ALA A 55 10.26 6.43 -14.96
C ALA A 55 9.31 6.49 -13.74
N PRO A 56 8.31 5.61 -13.62
CA PRO A 56 7.30 5.69 -12.56
C PRO A 56 7.89 5.77 -11.15
N PHE A 57 8.89 4.94 -10.83
CA PHE A 57 9.56 4.98 -9.54
C PHE A 57 10.25 6.34 -9.24
N ARG A 58 10.77 7.03 -10.25
CA ARG A 58 11.40 8.35 -10.06
C ARG A 58 10.33 9.41 -9.82
N VAL A 59 9.24 9.38 -10.59
CA VAL A 59 8.09 10.27 -10.40
C VAL A 59 7.53 10.12 -8.99
N GLN A 60 7.29 8.88 -8.56
CA GLN A 60 6.83 8.57 -7.20
C GLN A 60 7.79 9.16 -6.14
N ARG A 61 9.09 8.95 -6.29
CA ARG A 61 10.09 9.51 -5.37
C ARG A 61 10.07 11.04 -5.31
N LEU A 62 9.91 11.72 -6.45
CA LEU A 62 9.85 13.19 -6.50
C LEU A 62 8.59 13.71 -5.80
N VAL A 63 7.47 13.02 -5.96
CA VAL A 63 6.22 13.33 -5.28
C VAL A 63 6.34 13.09 -3.76
N ASP A 64 6.91 11.97 -3.33
CA ASP A 64 7.12 11.66 -1.91
C ASP A 64 8.10 12.63 -1.22
N GLN A 65 9.03 13.21 -1.98
CA GLN A 65 9.94 14.27 -1.51
C GLN A 65 9.30 15.67 -1.52
N GLY A 66 8.05 15.79 -2.00
CA GLY A 66 7.36 17.08 -2.16
C GLY A 66 7.95 17.98 -3.24
N LEU A 67 8.82 17.45 -4.10
CA LEU A 67 9.43 18.18 -5.21
C LEU A 67 8.48 18.30 -6.40
N TRP A 68 7.61 17.31 -6.58
CA TRP A 68 6.56 17.31 -7.59
C TRP A 68 5.18 17.35 -6.94
N THR A 69 4.33 18.26 -7.41
CA THR A 69 2.93 18.39 -7.00
C THR A 69 2.00 17.98 -8.15
N GLN A 70 0.69 18.12 -7.94
CA GLN A 70 -0.32 17.88 -8.98
C GLN A 70 -0.06 18.69 -10.27
N ASP A 71 0.53 19.89 -10.17
CA ASP A 71 0.81 20.74 -11.33
C ASP A 71 1.87 20.13 -12.25
N ASN A 72 2.85 19.42 -11.68
CA ASN A 72 3.87 18.71 -12.46
C ASN A 72 3.32 17.44 -13.13
N LEU A 73 2.26 16.85 -12.56
CA LEU A 73 1.66 15.59 -13.03
C LEU A 73 0.59 15.81 -14.11
N THR A 74 -0.15 16.91 -14.01
CA THR A 74 -1.27 17.25 -14.91
C THR A 74 -0.89 17.22 -16.40
N PRO A 75 0.26 17.77 -16.84
CA PRO A 75 0.67 17.72 -18.26
C PRO A 75 0.77 16.29 -18.81
N TYR A 76 1.10 15.32 -17.95
CA TYR A 76 1.26 13.92 -18.30
C TYR A 76 -0.03 13.10 -18.11
N ARG A 77 -1.17 13.77 -17.87
CA ARG A 77 -2.46 13.11 -17.52
C ARG A 77 -2.37 12.21 -16.29
N LEU A 78 -1.44 12.53 -15.39
CA LEU A 78 -1.26 11.85 -14.11
C LEU A 78 -1.98 12.63 -13.00
N LYS A 79 -2.44 11.92 -11.97
CA LYS A 79 -3.05 12.52 -10.77
C LYS A 79 -2.48 11.92 -9.49
N LEU A 80 -2.55 12.70 -8.42
CA LEU A 80 -2.44 12.19 -7.06
C LEU A 80 -3.79 11.61 -6.63
N ALA A 81 -3.77 10.37 -6.17
CA ALA A 81 -4.92 9.72 -5.57
C ALA A 81 -4.87 9.79 -4.04
N THR A 82 -6.02 9.98 -3.42
CA THR A 82 -6.21 9.88 -1.97
C THR A 82 -6.14 8.43 -1.55
N GLU A 83 -5.31 8.14 -0.54
CA GLU A 83 -5.14 6.80 0.01
C GLU A 83 -6.40 6.33 0.75
N PHE A 84 -6.74 5.05 0.61
CA PHE A 84 -7.88 4.47 1.30
C PHE A 84 -7.55 4.25 2.78
N ALA A 85 -8.32 4.87 3.68
CA ALA A 85 -8.20 4.61 5.11
C ALA A 85 -9.04 3.39 5.49
N VAL A 86 -8.37 2.30 5.90
CA VAL A 86 -9.06 1.08 6.35
C VAL A 86 -9.85 1.38 7.62
N PRO A 87 -11.18 1.13 7.66
CA PRO A 87 -11.97 1.35 8.86
C PRO A 87 -11.50 0.46 10.02
N GLU A 88 -11.67 0.95 11.25
CA GLU A 88 -11.34 0.18 12.46
C GLU A 88 -12.13 -1.14 12.51
N GLY A 89 -11.48 -2.23 12.94
CA GLY A 89 -12.10 -3.56 13.01
C GLY A 89 -12.30 -4.25 11.67
N LYS A 90 -11.93 -3.60 10.55
CA LYS A 90 -11.98 -4.16 9.21
C LYS A 90 -10.59 -4.47 8.67
N ARG A 91 -10.52 -5.37 7.69
CA ARG A 91 -9.34 -5.58 6.84
C ARG A 91 -9.72 -5.44 5.38
N THR A 92 -8.78 -4.98 4.55
CA THR A 92 -8.97 -4.92 3.09
C THR A 92 -8.93 -6.31 2.50
N VAL A 93 -9.80 -6.56 1.53
CA VAL A 93 -9.84 -7.75 0.70
C VAL A 93 -9.93 -7.35 -0.77
N GLY A 94 -9.60 -8.28 -1.66
CA GLY A 94 -9.67 -8.04 -3.10
C GLY A 94 -8.51 -7.21 -3.66
N ALA A 95 -8.67 -6.79 -4.90
CA ALA A 95 -7.69 -6.00 -5.64
C ALA A 95 -7.88 -4.50 -5.37
N GLU A 96 -6.79 -3.73 -5.49
CA GLU A 96 -6.89 -2.27 -5.46
C GLU A 96 -7.67 -1.74 -6.67
N SER A 97 -8.45 -0.69 -6.44
CA SER A 97 -9.14 0.04 -7.50
C SER A 97 -9.13 1.55 -7.22
N PHE A 98 -9.46 2.34 -8.23
CA PHE A 98 -9.44 3.80 -8.15
C PHE A 98 -10.71 4.38 -8.78
N VAL A 99 -11.35 5.30 -8.07
CA VAL A 99 -12.57 6.00 -8.52
C VAL A 99 -12.33 7.50 -8.55
N GLU A 100 -12.98 8.19 -9.50
CA GLU A 100 -12.89 9.64 -9.63
C GLU A 100 -14.22 10.28 -9.21
N GLU A 101 -14.16 11.13 -8.19
CA GLU A 101 -15.32 11.85 -7.65
C GLU A 101 -14.94 13.31 -7.41
N ASN A 102 -15.80 14.24 -7.83
CA ASN A 102 -15.57 15.69 -7.69
C ASN A 102 -14.20 16.17 -8.23
N GLY A 103 -13.67 15.48 -9.26
CA GLY A 103 -12.37 15.78 -9.87
C GLY A 103 -11.15 15.23 -9.13
N GLY A 104 -11.33 14.67 -7.93
CA GLY A 104 -10.30 13.95 -7.18
C GLY A 104 -10.34 12.44 -7.47
N VAL A 105 -9.20 11.77 -7.40
CA VAL A 105 -9.13 10.30 -7.50
C VAL A 105 -8.92 9.74 -6.10
N SER A 106 -9.66 8.69 -5.74
CA SER A 106 -9.56 8.01 -4.46
C SER A 106 -9.30 6.53 -4.68
N GLN A 107 -8.42 5.96 -3.86
CA GLN A 107 -8.21 4.53 -3.79
C GLN A 107 -9.40 3.88 -3.08
N VAL A 108 -9.80 2.70 -3.56
CA VAL A 108 -10.91 1.91 -3.02
C VAL A 108 -10.49 0.45 -2.90
N PHE A 109 -10.84 -0.15 -1.77
CA PHE A 109 -10.73 -1.58 -1.50
C PHE A 109 -12.07 -2.14 -1.06
N GLU A 110 -12.29 -3.43 -1.33
CA GLU A 110 -13.29 -4.19 -0.61
C GLU A 110 -12.82 -4.41 0.83
N VAL A 111 -13.73 -4.48 1.78
CA VAL A 111 -13.39 -4.65 3.19
C VAL A 111 -14.27 -5.71 3.84
N GLU A 112 -13.71 -6.45 4.79
CA GLU A 112 -14.42 -7.40 5.62
C GLU A 112 -14.07 -7.24 7.10
N ASP A 113 -14.87 -7.80 7.98
CA ASP A 113 -14.59 -7.82 9.42
C ASP A 113 -13.36 -8.66 9.73
N ILE A 114 -12.50 -8.15 10.62
CA ILE A 114 -11.42 -8.96 11.18
C ILE A 114 -12.08 -10.04 12.04
N PRO A 115 -11.83 -11.33 11.76
CA PRO A 115 -12.41 -12.39 12.56
C PRO A 115 -11.94 -12.25 14.02
N THR A 116 -12.89 -12.15 14.94
CA THR A 116 -12.61 -12.19 16.37
C THR A 116 -12.08 -13.58 16.72
N PRO A 117 -10.93 -13.70 17.41
CA PRO A 117 -10.47 -14.99 17.87
C PRO A 117 -11.57 -15.61 18.74
N THR A 118 -11.91 -16.86 18.46
CA THR A 118 -12.83 -17.61 19.31
C THR A 118 -12.20 -17.64 20.70
N PRO A 119 -12.92 -17.21 21.77
CA PRO A 119 -12.39 -17.30 23.11
C PRO A 119 -11.97 -18.74 23.38
N GLU A 120 -10.78 -18.94 23.94
CA GLU A 120 -10.37 -20.27 24.36
C GLU A 120 -11.43 -20.80 25.36
N PRO A 121 -11.82 -22.08 25.26
CA PRO A 121 -12.75 -22.66 26.21
C PRO A 121 -12.20 -22.46 27.64
N GLU A 122 -13.06 -22.02 28.56
CA GLU A 122 -12.67 -21.94 29.97
C GLU A 122 -12.37 -23.33 30.48
N LEU A 123 -11.08 -23.66 30.57
CA LEU A 123 -10.62 -24.91 31.15
C LEU A 123 -10.80 -24.85 32.67
N THR A 124 -11.45 -25.88 33.22
CA THR A 124 -11.42 -26.13 34.67
C THR A 124 -9.97 -26.33 35.13
N VAL A 125 -9.70 -26.17 36.43
CA VAL A 125 -8.35 -26.40 36.99
C VAL A 125 -7.81 -27.78 36.57
N ASP A 126 -8.67 -28.80 36.58
CA ASP A 126 -8.29 -30.14 36.16
C ASP A 126 -7.89 -30.21 34.68
N GLN A 127 -8.68 -29.59 33.81
CA GLN A 127 -8.41 -29.56 32.38
C GLN A 127 -7.16 -28.73 32.04
N ARG A 128 -6.84 -27.69 32.83
CA ARG A 128 -5.59 -26.93 32.69
C ARG A 128 -4.38 -27.80 33.03
N ILE A 129 -4.45 -28.55 34.13
CA ILE A 129 -3.39 -29.47 34.53
C ILE A 129 -3.19 -30.54 33.45
N ASP A 130 -4.27 -31.13 32.95
CA ASP A 130 -4.18 -32.18 31.94
C ASP A 130 -3.61 -31.67 30.61
N ARG A 131 -3.99 -30.46 30.18
CA ARG A 131 -3.41 -29.80 29.00
C ARG A 131 -1.91 -29.52 29.20
N MET A 132 -1.53 -28.92 30.33
CA MET A 132 -0.13 -28.64 30.64
C MET A 132 0.72 -29.90 30.65
N LEU A 133 0.26 -30.99 31.27
CA LEU A 133 1.00 -32.26 31.29
C LEU A 133 1.06 -32.89 29.90
N GLY A 134 -0.02 -32.79 29.12
CA GLY A 134 -0.09 -33.24 27.74
C GLY A 134 0.94 -32.55 26.82
N ASP A 135 1.19 -31.26 27.01
CA ASP A 135 2.21 -30.50 26.26
C ASP A 135 3.63 -31.06 26.47
N TYR A 136 3.87 -31.74 27.60
CA TYR A 136 5.12 -32.44 27.91
C TYR A 136 5.06 -33.95 27.64
N GLY A 137 3.95 -34.46 27.10
CA GLY A 137 3.75 -35.89 26.85
C GLY A 137 3.58 -36.74 28.12
N VAL A 138 3.18 -36.12 29.23
CA VAL A 138 3.04 -36.75 30.54
C VAL A 138 1.56 -36.84 30.91
N THR A 139 1.15 -37.94 31.56
CA THR A 139 -0.21 -38.06 32.12
C THR A 139 -0.22 -37.67 33.60
N ARG A 140 -1.39 -37.27 34.12
CA ARG A 140 -1.58 -36.99 35.55
C ARG A 140 -1.17 -38.17 36.43
N GLU A 141 -1.49 -39.39 36.00
CA GLU A 141 -1.12 -40.62 36.69
C GLU A 141 0.40 -40.81 36.75
N GLN A 142 1.11 -40.53 35.66
CA GLN A 142 2.57 -40.59 35.62
C GLN A 142 3.21 -39.54 36.55
N MET A 143 2.69 -38.32 36.57
CA MET A 143 3.18 -37.27 37.46
C MET A 143 2.94 -37.62 38.94
N LEU A 144 1.76 -38.15 39.28
CA LEU A 144 1.43 -38.59 40.64
C LEU A 144 2.34 -39.74 41.09
N ALA A 145 2.64 -40.70 40.21
CA ALA A 145 3.55 -41.79 40.50
C ALA A 145 4.98 -41.30 40.78
N VAL A 146 5.48 -40.30 40.05
CA VAL A 146 6.80 -39.69 40.28
C VAL A 146 6.84 -38.96 41.63
N ILE A 147 5.80 -38.19 41.97
CA ILE A 147 5.72 -37.48 43.25
C ILE A 147 5.67 -38.48 44.41
N GLN A 148 4.87 -39.55 44.30
CA GLN A 148 4.80 -40.59 45.31
C GLN A 148 6.13 -41.33 45.48
N ALA A 149 6.81 -41.67 44.38
CA ALA A 149 8.13 -42.32 44.43
C ALA A 149 9.21 -41.43 45.08
N GLY A 150 9.15 -40.11 44.85
CA GLY A 150 10.02 -39.12 45.49
C GLY A 150 9.73 -38.94 46.98
N LEU A 151 8.46 -38.98 47.38
CA LEU A 151 8.06 -38.91 48.79
C LEU A 151 8.43 -40.16 49.60
N THR A 152 8.50 -41.33 48.95
CA THR A 152 8.91 -42.58 49.62
C THR A 152 10.42 -42.75 49.71
N THR A 153 11.22 -41.97 48.96
CA THR A 153 12.69 -42.05 49.00
C THR A 153 13.32 -41.19 50.09
N ASP A 154 12.64 -40.16 50.59
CA ASP A 154 13.06 -39.36 51.76
C ASP A 154 12.70 -39.99 53.12
N ALA A 155 12.03 -41.14 53.13
CA ALA A 155 11.57 -41.83 54.35
C ALA A 155 12.43 -43.07 54.74
N ALA A 156 13.59 -43.28 54.11
CA ALA A 156 14.49 -44.41 54.35
C ALA A 156 15.83 -43.98 54.97
#